data_AF-A0A7L0UE22-F1
#
_entry.id   AF-A0A7L0UE22-F1
#
_cell.length_a   1.000
_cell.length_b   1.000
_cell.length_c   1.000
_cell.angle_alpha   90.00
_cell.angle_beta   90.00
_cell.angle_gamma   90.00
#
_symmetry.space_group_name_H-M   'P 1'
#
loop_
_entity.id
_entity.type
_entity.pdbx_description
1 polymer ?
#
loop_
_entity_poly.entity_id
_entity_poly.type
_entity_poly.pdbx_seq_one_letter_code
_entity_poly.pdbx_strand_id
1 'polypeptide(L)'
;RWLRGLLSYETPKAVVVRSWAVGAVHRCLQLLILAYFIGWVFLHEKAYQVRDSVIESSVVTKVKGVGRYAGRVLDAADFVTPPQGTAVFVVVTRQIRTEDQAQGLCPESEAEFRCVTDRDCRGRGPATGSG
;
A
#
# COMPACT_ATOMS: atom_id res chain seq x y z
N ARG A 1 -30.77 -46.97 38.92
CA ARG A 1 -30.40 -47.50 37.58
C ARG A 1 -29.89 -46.40 36.62
N TRP A 2 -30.41 -45.18 36.67
CA TRP A 2 -30.06 -44.05 35.79
C TRP A 2 -28.67 -43.41 36.00
N LEU A 3 -28.14 -43.37 37.23
CA LEU A 3 -26.85 -42.70 37.54
C LEU A 3 -25.61 -43.38 36.91
N ARG A 4 -25.70 -44.64 36.48
CA ARG A 4 -24.55 -45.38 35.90
C ARG A 4 -24.23 -44.96 34.46
N GLY A 5 -25.20 -44.40 33.72
CA GLY A 5 -24.98 -43.91 32.36
C GLY A 5 -24.23 -42.58 32.29
N LEU A 6 -24.42 -41.70 33.28
CA LEU A 6 -23.73 -40.39 33.38
C LEU A 6 -22.24 -40.50 33.74
N LEU A 7 -21.84 -41.62 34.36
CA LEU A 7 -20.45 -41.93 34.71
C LEU A 7 -19.87 -43.04 33.81
N SER A 8 -20.48 -43.29 32.65
CA SER A 8 -19.99 -44.28 31.70
C SER A 8 -19.07 -43.60 30.69
N TYR A 9 -17.79 -43.92 30.78
CA TYR A 9 -16.78 -43.50 29.81
C TYR A 9 -16.37 -44.73 29.00
N GLU A 10 -16.83 -44.80 27.76
CA GLU A 10 -16.40 -45.83 26.82
C GLU A 10 -15.06 -45.42 26.21
N THR A 11 -14.03 -46.22 26.45
CA THR A 11 -12.76 -46.09 25.75
C THR A 11 -12.70 -47.02 24.55
N PRO A 12 -12.18 -46.57 23.41
CA PRO A 12 -11.95 -47.45 22.27
C PRO A 12 -10.93 -48.52 22.67
N LYS A 13 -11.27 -49.80 22.43
CA LYS A 13 -10.34 -50.91 22.64
C LYS A 13 -9.23 -50.80 21.59
N ALA A 14 -8.04 -50.41 22.01
CA ALA A 14 -6.87 -50.32 21.16
C ALA A 14 -6.08 -51.64 21.17
N VAL A 15 -5.65 -52.10 20.00
CA VAL A 15 -4.76 -53.26 19.86
C VAL A 15 -3.32 -52.74 19.72
N VAL A 16 -2.45 -53.13 20.65
CA VAL A 16 -1.04 -52.74 20.62
C VAL A 16 -0.27 -53.68 19.70
N VAL A 17 0.06 -53.20 18.50
CA VAL A 17 0.88 -53.96 17.55
C VAL A 17 2.35 -53.86 17.95
N ARG A 18 2.96 -54.97 18.38
CA ARG A 18 4.34 -55.02 18.86
C ARG A 18 5.32 -55.30 17.71
N SER A 19 5.37 -54.38 16.74
CA SER A 19 6.31 -54.45 15.60
C SER A 19 7.22 -53.23 15.57
N TRP A 20 8.52 -53.47 15.38
CA TRP A 20 9.52 -52.41 15.44
C TRP A 20 9.41 -51.43 14.26
N ALA A 21 9.10 -51.92 13.06
CA ALA A 21 8.98 -51.12 11.84
C ALA A 21 7.78 -50.15 11.91
N VAL A 22 6.59 -50.62 12.30
CA VAL A 22 5.40 -49.75 12.42
C VAL A 22 5.58 -48.73 13.54
N GLY A 23 6.19 -49.13 14.65
CA GLY A 23 6.56 -48.22 15.73
C GLY A 23 7.53 -47.12 15.28
N ALA A 24 8.56 -47.48 14.52
CA ALA A 24 9.52 -46.51 13.97
C ALA A 24 8.83 -45.51 13.01
N VAL A 25 8.01 -45.99 12.08
CA VAL A 25 7.27 -45.12 11.14
C VAL A 25 6.35 -44.15 11.89
N HIS A 26 5.59 -44.64 12.87
CA HIS A 26 4.71 -43.80 13.68
C HIS A 26 5.49 -42.73 14.47
N ARG A 27 6.65 -43.09 15.04
CA ARG A 27 7.51 -42.13 15.75
C ARG A 27 8.15 -41.10 14.83
N CYS A 28 8.59 -41.50 13.64
CA CYS A 28 9.11 -40.58 12.63
C CYS A 28 8.04 -39.60 12.16
N LEU A 29 6.81 -40.07 11.90
CA LEU A 29 5.69 -39.21 11.55
C LEU A 29 5.37 -38.21 12.65
N GLN A 30 5.34 -38.66 13.92
CA GLN A 30 5.12 -37.79 15.07
C GLN A 30 6.21 -36.71 15.19
N LEU A 31 7.49 -37.08 14.99
CA LEU A 31 8.60 -36.13 15.01
C LEU A 31 8.52 -35.12 13.85
N LEU A 32 8.14 -35.56 12.66
CA LEU A 32 7.98 -34.69 11.49
C LEU A 32 6.89 -33.64 11.74
N ILE A 33 5.73 -34.08 12.23
CA ILE A 33 4.62 -33.18 12.58
C ILE A 33 5.07 -32.19 13.66
N LEU A 34 5.74 -32.68 14.72
CA LEU A 34 6.24 -31.81 15.79
C LEU A 34 7.25 -30.78 15.28
N ALA A 35 8.21 -31.19 14.45
CA ALA A 35 9.22 -30.32 13.87
C ALA A 35 8.59 -29.25 12.96
N TYR A 36 7.57 -29.60 12.18
CA TYR A 36 6.82 -28.64 11.37
C TYR A 36 6.14 -27.58 12.24
N PHE A 37 5.42 -27.99 13.29
CA PHE A 37 4.76 -27.02 14.19
C PHE A 37 5.78 -26.11 14.88
N ILE A 38 6.88 -26.65 15.39
CA ILE A 38 7.90 -25.83 16.07
C ILE A 38 8.60 -24.90 15.08
N GLY A 39 9.09 -25.42 13.95
CA GLY A 39 9.85 -24.64 12.97
C GLY A 39 8.99 -23.61 12.24
N TRP A 40 7.86 -24.04 11.70
CA TRP A 40 7.00 -23.16 10.91
C TRP A 40 6.09 -22.30 11.80
N VAL A 41 5.26 -22.92 12.63
CA VAL A 41 4.20 -22.19 13.34
C VAL A 41 4.77 -21.35 14.49
N PHE A 42 5.70 -21.91 15.27
CA PHE A 42 6.25 -21.18 16.41
C PHE A 42 7.40 -20.26 16.03
N LEU A 43 8.40 -20.72 15.26
CA LEU A 43 9.56 -19.90 14.96
C LEU A 43 9.34 -18.94 13.78
N HIS A 44 8.83 -19.44 12.65
CA HIS A 44 8.64 -18.60 11.44
C HIS A 44 7.44 -17.65 11.58
N GLU A 45 6.26 -18.18 11.89
CA GLU A 45 5.03 -17.38 12.04
C GLU A 45 4.95 -16.63 13.38
N LYS A 46 5.83 -16.96 14.35
CA LYS A 46 5.85 -16.35 15.69
C LYS A 46 4.49 -16.39 16.39
N ALA A 47 3.72 -17.47 16.21
CA ALA A 47 2.37 -17.61 16.74
C ALA A 47 2.26 -17.56 18.27
N TYR A 48 3.39 -17.60 18.99
CA TYR A 48 3.44 -17.40 20.44
C TYR A 48 3.34 -15.92 20.85
N GLN A 49 3.48 -14.97 19.92
CA GLN A 49 3.38 -13.54 20.18
C GLN A 49 2.07 -12.99 19.62
N VAL A 50 1.39 -12.16 20.41
CA VAL A 50 0.31 -11.30 19.89
C VAL A 50 0.98 -10.18 19.09
N ARG A 51 0.54 -9.98 17.85
CA ARG A 51 1.13 -8.99 16.94
C ARG A 51 0.16 -7.83 16.76
N ASP A 52 0.54 -6.67 17.29
CA ASP A 52 -0.19 -5.44 17.03
C ASP A 52 0.11 -4.97 15.59
N SER A 53 -0.93 -4.96 14.75
CA SER A 53 -0.86 -4.47 13.37
C SER A 53 -1.20 -2.98 13.25
N VAL A 54 -1.58 -2.34 14.36
CA VAL A 54 -1.95 -0.93 14.39
C VAL A 54 -0.68 -0.11 14.60
N ILE A 55 -0.12 0.38 13.49
CA ILE A 55 1.02 1.28 13.53
C ILE A 55 0.47 2.71 13.59
N GLU A 56 0.48 3.30 14.78
CA GLU A 56 0.25 4.74 14.93
C GLU A 56 1.53 5.50 14.54
N SER A 57 1.60 5.94 13.28
CA SER A 57 2.71 6.75 12.78
C SER A 57 2.26 8.17 12.47
N SER A 58 2.98 9.15 12.98
CA SER A 58 2.82 10.57 12.62
C SER A 58 4.11 11.08 11.98
N VAL A 59 3.97 11.76 10.83
CA VAL A 59 5.09 12.32 10.07
C VAL A 59 4.84 13.81 9.90
N VAL A 60 5.81 14.62 10.31
CA VAL A 60 5.79 16.08 10.13
C VAL A 60 7.00 16.47 9.31
N THR A 61 6.77 17.11 8.16
CA THR A 61 7.82 17.47 7.22
C THR A 61 8.00 18.99 7.16
N LYS A 62 9.25 19.45 7.07
CA LYS A 62 9.60 20.86 6.91
C LYS A 62 10.76 21.01 5.94
N VAL A 63 10.49 21.65 4.80
CA VAL A 63 11.51 21.94 3.78
C VAL A 63 12.14 23.29 4.06
N LYS A 64 13.45 23.40 3.84
CA LYS A 64 14.21 24.66 3.94
C LYS A 64 15.11 24.79 2.72
N GLY A 65 15.18 25.99 2.16
CA GLY A 65 16.02 26.28 1.01
C GLY A 65 15.61 27.58 0.35
N VAL A 66 16.53 28.14 -0.43
CA VAL A 66 16.31 29.30 -1.27
C VAL A 66 16.86 28.97 -2.65
N GLY A 67 16.08 29.24 -3.69
CA GLY A 67 16.46 29.03 -5.08
C GLY A 67 16.40 30.33 -5.87
N ARG A 68 17.05 30.38 -7.04
CA ARG A 68 16.90 31.48 -7.99
C ARG A 68 16.38 30.94 -9.31
N TYR A 69 15.24 31.44 -9.76
CA TYR A 69 14.59 31.00 -11.00
C TYR A 69 13.97 32.19 -11.72
N ALA A 70 14.14 32.27 -13.05
CA ALA A 70 13.60 33.34 -13.89
C ALA A 70 13.86 34.77 -13.34
N GLY A 71 15.08 34.99 -12.80
CA GLY A 71 15.47 36.29 -12.24
C GLY A 71 14.91 36.61 -10.84
N ARG A 72 14.03 35.77 -10.28
CA ARG A 72 13.44 35.91 -8.95
C ARG A 72 14.08 34.94 -7.96
N VAL A 73 14.05 35.30 -6.68
CA VAL A 73 14.43 34.41 -5.57
C VAL A 73 13.15 33.69 -5.13
N LEU A 74 13.21 32.37 -5.02
CA LEU A 74 12.13 31.50 -4.57
C LEU A 74 12.48 30.93 -3.20
N ASP A 75 11.51 30.86 -2.31
CA ASP A 75 11.66 30.22 -1.00
C ASP A 75 10.76 28.98 -0.86
N ALA A 76 10.78 28.37 0.33
CA ALA A 76 9.98 27.17 0.60
C ALA A 76 8.46 27.41 0.46
N ALA A 77 7.96 28.64 0.55
CA ALA A 77 6.55 28.94 0.31
C ALA A 77 6.22 28.95 -1.20
N ASP A 78 7.20 29.23 -2.06
CA ASP A 78 7.02 29.29 -3.50
C ASP A 78 7.13 27.91 -4.19
N PHE A 79 8.07 27.07 -3.76
CA PHE A 79 8.34 25.79 -4.43
C PHE A 79 7.77 24.56 -3.72
N VAL A 80 7.18 24.68 -2.53
CA VAL A 80 6.58 23.53 -1.82
C VAL A 80 5.07 23.58 -1.90
N THR A 81 4.44 22.48 -2.32
CA THR A 81 2.97 22.37 -2.37
C THR A 81 2.52 20.96 -2.00
N PRO A 82 1.51 20.79 -1.12
CA PRO A 82 0.92 21.81 -0.24
C PRO A 82 1.89 22.20 0.91
N PRO A 83 1.77 23.40 1.50
CA PRO A 83 2.68 23.87 2.56
C PRO A 83 2.37 23.26 3.94
N GLN A 84 1.41 22.34 4.05
CA GLN A 84 0.84 21.85 5.31
C GLN A 84 1.78 20.93 6.11
N GLY A 85 2.96 20.57 5.58
CA GLY A 85 3.95 19.75 6.30
C GLY A 85 3.47 18.32 6.58
N THR A 86 2.55 17.81 5.76
CA THR A 86 2.00 16.45 5.85
C THR A 86 3.01 15.42 5.30
N ALA A 87 2.62 14.15 5.28
CA ALA A 87 3.47 13.06 4.77
C ALA A 87 3.77 13.15 3.26
N VAL A 88 2.99 13.93 2.49
CA VAL A 88 3.15 14.08 1.04
C VAL A 88 3.27 15.56 0.70
N PHE A 89 4.39 15.90 0.07
CA PHE A 89 4.67 17.24 -0.42
C PHE A 89 5.43 17.16 -1.75
N VAL A 90 5.29 18.18 -2.58
CA VAL A 90 5.98 18.30 -3.87
C VAL A 90 6.94 19.47 -3.80
N VAL A 91 8.15 19.29 -4.32
CA VAL A 91 9.13 20.35 -4.55
C VAL A 91 9.15 20.68 -6.04
N VAL A 92 8.67 21.87 -6.40
CA VAL A 92 8.60 22.35 -7.77
C VAL A 92 10.01 22.77 -8.23
N THR A 93 10.55 22.05 -9.21
CA THR A 93 11.90 22.30 -9.74
C THR A 93 11.92 23.05 -11.06
N ARG A 94 10.77 23.10 -11.76
CA ARG A 94 10.61 23.80 -13.04
C ARG A 94 9.19 24.38 -13.12
N GLN A 95 9.08 25.64 -13.53
CA GLN A 95 7.79 26.33 -13.66
C GLN A 95 7.72 27.08 -14.99
N ILE A 96 6.65 26.86 -15.75
CA ILE A 96 6.28 27.69 -16.90
C ILE A 96 5.16 28.60 -16.43
N ARG A 97 5.38 29.91 -16.42
CA ARG A 97 4.37 30.91 -16.02
C ARG A 97 3.86 31.67 -17.23
N THR A 98 2.55 31.72 -17.38
CA THR A 98 1.82 32.59 -18.30
C THR A 98 1.18 33.72 -17.49
N GLU A 99 1.87 34.85 -17.41
CA GLU A 99 1.42 36.02 -16.63
C GLU A 99 0.27 36.76 -17.37
N ASP A 100 -0.52 37.53 -16.62
CA ASP A 100 -1.57 38.42 -17.15
C ASP A 100 -2.66 37.76 -18.02
N GLN A 101 -3.03 36.52 -17.70
CA GLN A 101 -4.16 35.86 -18.35
C GLN A 101 -5.49 36.58 -18.03
N ALA A 102 -6.23 36.93 -19.06
CA ALA A 102 -7.55 37.56 -18.97
C ALA A 102 -8.58 36.73 -19.75
N GLN A 103 -9.83 36.74 -19.28
CA GLN A 103 -10.92 36.06 -19.97
C GLN A 103 -11.24 36.79 -21.28
N GLY A 104 -11.18 36.06 -22.39
CA GLY A 104 -11.45 36.62 -23.72
C GLY A 104 -11.51 35.54 -24.79
N LEU A 105 -11.68 35.98 -26.04
CA LEU A 105 -11.55 35.10 -27.21
C LEU A 105 -10.12 35.17 -27.73
N CYS A 106 -9.43 34.03 -27.72
CA CYS A 106 -8.09 33.87 -28.27
C CYS A 106 -7.95 32.48 -28.92
N PRO A 107 -7.07 32.32 -29.94
CA PRO A 107 -6.76 31.02 -30.51
C PRO A 107 -5.87 30.19 -29.58
N GLU A 108 -6.03 28.86 -29.65
CA GLU A 108 -5.16 27.91 -28.94
C GLU A 108 -3.71 27.95 -29.44
N SER A 109 -2.75 27.69 -28.55
CA SER A 109 -1.32 27.77 -28.84
C SER A 109 -0.68 26.44 -29.26
N GLU A 110 -1.29 25.33 -28.87
CA GLU A 110 -0.80 23.98 -29.10
C GLU A 110 -0.97 23.60 -30.58
N ALA A 111 0.04 22.94 -31.15
CA ALA A 111 0.03 22.54 -32.57
C ALA A 111 -1.14 21.61 -32.93
N GLU A 112 -1.67 20.90 -31.93
CA GLU A 112 -2.83 20.04 -32.06
C GLU A 112 -4.11 20.79 -32.49
N PHE A 113 -4.24 22.09 -32.18
CA PHE A 113 -5.42 22.90 -32.54
C PHE A 113 -5.29 23.62 -33.88
N ARG A 114 -4.27 23.29 -34.69
CA ARG A 114 -4.09 23.89 -36.00
C ARG A 114 -5.21 23.44 -36.96
N CYS A 115 -6.16 24.31 -37.22
CA CYS A 115 -7.23 24.11 -38.21
C CYS A 115 -7.01 24.98 -39.47
N VAL A 116 -7.56 24.54 -40.61
CA VAL A 116 -7.51 25.28 -41.88
C VAL A 116 -8.87 25.84 -42.27
N THR A 117 -9.94 25.09 -41.97
CA THR A 117 -11.31 25.50 -42.21
C THR A 117 -12.12 25.54 -40.92
N ASP A 118 -13.17 26.37 -40.87
CA ASP A 118 -14.07 26.48 -39.72
C ASP A 118 -14.71 25.14 -39.31
N ARG A 119 -14.77 24.17 -40.22
CA ARG A 119 -15.25 22.82 -39.94
C ARG A 119 -14.25 22.01 -39.12
N ASP A 120 -12.95 22.22 -39.34
CA ASP A 120 -11.88 21.54 -38.62
C ASP A 120 -11.78 22.03 -37.17
N CYS A 121 -12.15 23.29 -36.92
CA CYS A 121 -12.20 23.85 -35.57
C CYS A 121 -13.47 23.45 -34.80
N ARG A 122 -14.45 22.80 -35.44
CA ARG A 122 -15.69 22.31 -34.81
C ARG A 122 -15.54 20.86 -34.39
N GLY A 123 -15.57 20.57 -33.09
CA GLY A 123 -15.60 19.20 -32.54
C GLY A 123 -14.57 18.88 -31.46
N ARG A 124 -13.63 19.80 -31.17
CA ARG A 124 -12.76 19.71 -29.99
C ARG A 124 -13.49 20.34 -28.82
N GLY A 125 -13.73 19.55 -27.77
CA GLY A 125 -14.48 19.99 -26.59
C GLY A 125 -13.61 20.71 -25.57
N PRO A 126 -14.23 21.31 -24.54
CA PRO A 126 -13.53 22.00 -23.44
C PRO A 126 -12.61 21.08 -22.61
N ALA A 127 -12.72 19.75 -22.79
CA ALA A 127 -11.82 18.78 -22.16
C ALA A 127 -10.46 18.66 -22.87
N THR A 128 -10.35 19.16 -24.10
CA THR A 128 -9.10 19.12 -24.89
C THR A 128 -8.41 20.48 -24.94
N GLY A 129 -9.16 21.58 -25.02
CA GLY A 129 -8.62 22.94 -25.08
C GLY A 129 -8.46 23.60 -23.71
N SER A 130 -7.98 24.84 -23.73
CA SER A 130 -7.78 25.69 -22.55
C SER A 130 -9.06 26.44 -22.14
N GLY A 131 -10.17 26.25 -22.86
CA GLY A 131 -11.47 26.89 -22.64
C GLY A 131 -12.60 26.31 -23.50
#